data_AF-A0A1H7IAU5-F1
#
_entry.id   AF-A0A1H7IAU5-F1
#
_cell.length_a   1.000
_cell.length_b   1.000
_cell.length_c   1.000
_cell.angle_alpha   90.00
_cell.angle_beta   90.00
_cell.angle_gamma   90.00
#
_symmetry.space_group_name_H-M   'P 1'
#
loop_
_entity.id
_entity.type
_entity.pdbx_description
1 polymer ?
#
loop_
_entity_poly.entity_id
_entity_poly.type
_entity_poly.pdbx_seq_one_letter_code
_entity_poly.pdbx_strand_id
1 'polypeptide(L)' 'MIPLEAAEQVLPTSETAGVVLLASVVLTAGWLWYLQR' A
#
# COMPACT_ATOMS: atom_id res chain seq x y z
N MET A 1 -12.47 -23.47 11.69
CA MET A 1 -11.19 -22.73 11.81
C MET A 1 -10.60 -22.66 10.42
N ILE A 2 -10.44 -21.46 9.86
CA ILE A 2 -9.76 -21.29 8.57
C ILE A 2 -8.28 -21.56 8.85
N PRO A 3 -7.62 -22.50 8.13
CA PRO A 3 -6.19 -22.73 8.31
C PRO A 3 -5.44 -21.47 7.88
N LEU A 4 -4.82 -20.80 8.85
CA LEU A 4 -4.04 -19.58 8.67
C LEU A 4 -2.64 -19.88 8.08
N GLU A 5 -2.31 -21.14 7.78
CA GLU A 5 -1.01 -21.54 7.22
C GLU A 5 -0.77 -21.05 5.79
N ALA A 6 -1.80 -20.54 5.10
CA ALA A 6 -1.71 -20.01 3.74
C ALA A 6 -2.02 -18.51 3.65
N ALA A 7 -1.93 -17.76 4.76
CA ALA A 7 -1.60 -16.35 4.66
C ALA A 7 -0.08 -16.26 4.66
N GLU A 8 0.55 -16.75 3.58
CA GLU A 8 1.94 -16.45 3.29
C GLU A 8 2.01 -14.92 3.22
N GLN A 9 2.42 -14.30 4.34
CA GLN A 9 2.63 -12.88 4.42
C GLN A 9 3.81 -12.61 3.51
N VAL A 10 3.51 -12.35 2.23
CA VAL A 10 4.48 -11.87 1.25
C VAL A 10 4.87 -10.48 1.72
N LEU A 11 5.85 -10.44 2.61
CA LEU A 11 6.43 -9.19 3.08
C LEU A 11 7.05 -8.53 1.85
N PRO A 12 6.66 -7.29 1.53
CA PRO A 12 7.25 -6.59 0.41
C PRO A 12 8.75 -6.49 0.63
N THR A 13 9.52 -6.80 -0.42
CA THR A 13 10.96 -6.51 -0.40
C THR A 13 11.16 -5.01 -0.19
N SER A 14 12.33 -4.60 0.31
CA SER A 14 12.66 -3.20 0.55
C SER A 14 12.39 -2.30 -0.66
N GLU A 15 12.59 -2.81 -1.88
CA GLU A 15 12.28 -2.13 -3.13
C GLU A 15 10.76 -1.97 -3.35
N THR A 16 9.99 -3.06 -3.20
CA THR A 16 8.53 -3.02 -3.35
C THR A 16 7.88 -2.14 -2.27
N ALA A 17 8.39 -2.17 -1.03
CA ALA A 17 7.89 -1.34 0.06
C ALA A 17 8.06 0.15 -0.25
N GLY A 18 9.22 0.55 -0.80
CA GLY A 18 9.46 1.94 -1.23
C GLY A 18 8.49 2.40 -2.31
N VAL A 19 8.21 1.56 -3.31
CA VAL A 19 7.26 1.86 -4.38
C VAL A 19 5.83 2.01 -3.83
N VAL A 20 5.39 1.11 -2.94
CA VAL A 20 4.06 1.16 -2.31
C VAL A 20 3.89 2.44 -1.49
N LEU A 21 4.92 2.85 -0.75
CA LEU A 21 4.90 4.10 0.01
C LEU A 21 4.75 5.31 -0.90
N LEU A 22 5.55 5.42 -1.96
CA LEU A 22 5.47 6.52 -2.92
C LEU A 22 4.10 6.59 -3.60
N ALA A 23 3.60 5.45 -4.07
CA ALA A 23 2.27 5.37 -4.68
C ALA A 23 1.17 5.85 -3.71
N SER A 24 1.24 5.43 -2.45
CA SER A 24 0.28 5.82 -1.41
C SER A 24 0.29 7.32 -1.14
N VAL A 25 1.48 7.94 -1.10
CA VAL A 25 1.64 9.39 -0.92
C VAL A 25 1.04 10.16 -2.10
N VAL A 26 1.36 9.77 -3.33
CA VAL A 26 0.85 10.44 -4.53
C VAL A 26 -0.67 10.35 -4.61
N LEU A 27 -1.23 9.17 -4.33
CA LEU A 27 -2.67 8.95 -4.38
C LEU A 27 -3.41 9.75 -3.31
N THR A 28 -2.85 9.82 -2.09
CA THR A 28 -3.41 10.61 -0.99
C THR A 28 -3.34 12.11 -1.29
N ALA A 29 -2.21 12.61 -1.81
CA ALA A 29 -2.06 14.01 -2.17
C ALA A 29 -3.02 14.42 -3.29
N GLY A 30 -3.16 13.58 -4.32
CA GLY A 30 -4.12 13.79 -5.41
C GLY A 30 -5.57 13.78 -4.93
N TRP A 31 -5.90 12.89 -3.99
CA TRP A 31 -7.22 12.83 -3.37
C TRP A 31 -7.54 14.09 -2.56
N LEU A 32 -6.61 14.55 -1.72
CA LEU A 32 -6.79 15.78 -0.95
C LEU A 32 -6.96 17.00 -1.86
N TRP A 33 -6.17 17.08 -2.93
CA TRP A 33 -6.31 18.12 -3.94
C TRP A 33 -7.68 18.08 -4.63
N TYR A 34 -8.19 16.90 -4.97
CA TYR A 34 -9.51 16.73 -5.55
C TYR A 34 -10.62 17.21 -4.61
N LEU A 35 -10.55 16.89 -3.32
CA LEU A 35 -11.53 17.32 -2.32
C LEU A 35 -11.53 18.83 -2.03
N GLN A 36 -10.41 19.51 -2.30
CA GLN A 36 -10.29 20.96 -2.13
C GLN A 36 -10.85 21.76 -3.32
N ARG A 37 -11.15 21.11 -4.45
CA ARG A 37 -11.81 21.74 -5.60
C ARG A 37 -13.32 21.63 -5.48
#